data_AF-A0A529NHF4-F1
#
_entry.id   AF-A0A529NHF4-F1
#
_cell.length_a   1.000
_cell.length_b   1.000
_cell.length_c   1.000
_cell.angle_alpha   90.00
_cell.angle_beta   90.00
_cell.angle_gamma   90.00
#
_symmetry.space_group_name_H-M   'P 1'
#
loop_
_entity.id
_entity.type
_entity.pdbx_description
1 polymer ?
#
loop_
_entity_poly.entity_id
_entity_poly.type
_entity_poly.pdbx_seq_one_letter_code
_entity_poly.pdbx_strand_id
1 'polypeptide(L)'
;AYVNKGLVGVGRIPASQKDKFGETFGSGSGMAIDVKGWARDGNAYKGSLWLLPDRGYNVVGTTDYRARLNTISIELAPTAPGAALAAGQEQSGVKATLADTLLLTDDKGADATGLDPLNGVRPAAGDMPILP
;
A
#
# COMPACT_ATOMS: atom_id res chain seq x y z
N ALA A 1 30.14 10.55 -8.89
CA ALA A 1 28.96 11.41 -9.09
C ALA A 1 27.73 10.54 -9.25
N TYR A 2 26.57 10.96 -8.72
CA TYR A 2 25.29 10.27 -8.96
C TYR A 2 24.86 10.47 -10.43
N VAL A 3 24.38 9.41 -11.09
CA VAL A 3 23.87 9.46 -12.47
C VAL A 3 22.45 8.88 -12.47
N ASN A 4 21.46 9.75 -12.71
CA ASN A 4 20.07 9.32 -12.89
C ASN A 4 19.94 8.53 -14.21
N LYS A 5 19.50 7.27 -14.11
CA LYS A 5 19.27 6.37 -15.26
C LYS A 5 17.85 6.44 -15.82
N GLY A 6 16.97 7.29 -15.26
CA GLY A 6 15.56 7.39 -15.63
C GLY A 6 14.68 6.36 -14.93
N LEU A 7 13.36 6.45 -15.14
CA LEU A 7 12.31 5.58 -14.56
C LEU A 7 12.30 5.47 -13.03
N VAL A 8 12.97 6.40 -12.33
CA VAL A 8 12.93 6.51 -10.87
C VAL A 8 12.20 7.79 -10.50
N GLY A 9 11.39 7.71 -9.45
CA GLY A 9 10.73 8.85 -8.83
C GLY A 9 10.54 8.59 -7.34
N VAL A 10 10.42 9.67 -6.58
CA VAL A 10 10.12 9.64 -5.15
C VAL A 10 8.85 10.44 -4.92
N GLY A 11 8.05 10.00 -3.95
CA GLY A 11 6.80 10.63 -3.56
C GLY A 11 6.53 10.41 -2.06
N ARG A 12 5.44 11.00 -1.57
CA ARG A 12 4.97 10.82 -0.19
C ARG A 12 3.46 10.60 -0.16
N ILE A 13 3.03 9.82 0.82
CA ILE A 13 1.65 9.85 1.33
C ILE A 13 1.72 10.57 2.68
N PRO A 14 0.81 11.52 2.98
CA PRO A 14 0.80 12.20 4.27
C PRO A 14 0.68 11.21 5.44
N ALA A 15 1.44 11.42 6.51
CA ALA A 15 1.36 10.55 7.70
C ALA A 15 -0.01 10.60 8.41
N SER A 16 -0.78 11.67 8.17
CA SER A 16 -2.16 11.83 8.65
C SER A 16 -3.21 11.29 7.68
N GLN A 17 -2.80 10.67 6.57
CA GLN A 17 -3.73 10.07 5.61
C GLN A 17 -4.58 9.03 6.33
N LYS A 18 -5.90 9.14 6.17
CA LYS A 18 -6.86 8.16 6.66
C LYS A 18 -7.52 7.44 5.51
N ASP A 19 -7.91 6.20 5.73
CA ASP A 19 -8.76 5.47 4.81
C ASP A 19 -10.24 5.86 4.96
N LYS A 20 -11.11 5.22 4.16
CA LYS A 20 -12.56 5.46 4.20
C LYS A 20 -13.24 5.02 5.49
N PHE A 21 -12.55 4.28 6.35
CA PHE A 21 -13.01 3.86 7.67
C PHE A 21 -12.50 4.80 8.79
N GLY A 22 -11.74 5.83 8.44
CA GLY A 22 -11.23 6.84 9.37
C GLY A 22 -9.97 6.43 10.12
N GLU A 23 -9.36 5.30 9.76
CA GLU A 23 -8.12 4.79 10.36
C GLU A 23 -6.90 5.31 9.59
N THR A 24 -5.80 5.57 10.30
CA THR A 24 -4.57 6.07 9.69
C THR A 24 -3.97 5.02 8.76
N PHE A 25 -3.51 5.45 7.58
CA PHE A 25 -2.75 4.63 6.64
C PHE A 25 -1.40 4.25 7.26
N GLY A 26 -1.21 2.95 7.52
CA GLY A 26 -0.03 2.39 8.18
C GLY A 26 1.08 1.97 7.21
N SER A 27 2.12 1.32 7.75
CA SER A 27 3.20 0.71 6.97
C SER A 27 2.69 -0.46 6.13
N GLY A 28 3.34 -0.74 5.00
CA GLY A 28 3.07 -1.90 4.15
C GLY A 28 4.07 -3.03 4.35
N SER A 29 3.59 -4.27 4.29
CA SER A 29 4.42 -5.49 4.33
C SER A 29 4.33 -6.30 3.04
N GLY A 30 3.20 -6.25 2.34
CA GLY A 30 3.01 -6.92 1.05
C GLY A 30 2.55 -5.94 -0.02
N MET A 31 3.02 -6.11 -1.26
CA MET A 31 2.61 -5.27 -2.39
C MET A 31 2.46 -6.10 -3.66
N ALA A 32 1.44 -5.77 -4.45
CA ALA A 32 1.22 -6.33 -5.79
C ALA A 32 0.83 -5.22 -6.77
N ILE A 33 1.42 -5.23 -7.96
CA ILE A 33 1.13 -4.27 -9.03
C ILE A 33 -0.10 -4.74 -9.81
N ASP A 34 -1.06 -3.85 -10.07
CA ASP A 34 -2.14 -4.11 -11.02
C ASP A 34 -1.63 -4.00 -12.46
N VAL A 35 -0.92 -5.02 -12.93
CA VAL A 35 -0.25 -5.00 -14.25
C VAL A 35 -1.16 -4.65 -15.43
N LYS A 36 -2.47 -4.90 -15.33
CA LYS A 36 -3.44 -4.58 -16.40
C LYS A 36 -3.82 -3.11 -16.42
N GLY A 37 -3.81 -2.45 -15.26
CA GLY A 37 -4.18 -1.04 -15.11
C GLY A 37 -3.05 -0.06 -15.45
N TRP A 38 -1.81 -0.54 -15.65
CA TRP A 38 -0.69 0.34 -15.95
C TRP A 38 -0.66 0.77 -17.41
N ALA A 39 -0.53 2.08 -17.61
CA ALA A 39 -0.41 2.68 -18.93
C ALA A 39 0.64 3.79 -18.91
N ARG A 40 1.26 3.99 -20.07
CA ARG A 40 2.08 5.16 -20.33
C ARG A 40 1.19 6.32 -20.75
N ASP A 41 1.43 7.50 -20.19
CA ASP A 41 0.72 8.75 -20.47
C ASP A 41 1.77 9.82 -20.85
N GLY A 42 2.08 9.91 -22.15
CA GLY A 42 3.18 10.73 -22.66
C GLY A 42 4.55 10.30 -22.10
N ASN A 43 5.15 11.12 -21.26
CA ASN A 43 6.41 10.81 -20.56
C ASN A 43 6.20 10.30 -19.13
N ALA A 44 4.95 10.17 -18.70
CA ALA A 44 4.56 9.65 -17.40
C ALA A 44 3.97 8.24 -17.51
N TYR A 45 3.72 7.64 -16.36
CA TYR A 45 3.02 6.36 -16.21
C TYR A 45 1.94 6.51 -15.16
N LYS A 46 0.82 5.82 -15.37
CA LYS A 46 -0.28 5.76 -14.42
C LYS A 46 -0.65 4.31 -14.19
N GLY A 47 -1.05 3.98 -12.97
CA GLY A 47 -1.52 2.65 -12.63
C GLY A 47 -1.83 2.54 -11.15
N SER A 48 -1.92 1.32 -10.66
CA SER A 48 -2.18 1.07 -9.24
C SER A 48 -1.36 -0.08 -8.71
N LEU A 49 -1.24 -0.10 -7.39
CA LEU A 49 -0.77 -1.26 -6.64
C LEU A 49 -1.73 -1.50 -5.48
N TRP A 50 -1.82 -2.76 -5.05
CA TRP A 50 -2.45 -3.14 -3.80
C TRP A 50 -1.38 -3.33 -2.74
N LEU A 51 -1.64 -2.79 -1.56
CA LEU A 51 -0.76 -2.86 -0.41
C LEU A 51 -1.48 -3.53 0.75
N LEU A 52 -0.87 -4.60 1.25
CA LEU A 52 -1.24 -5.26 2.49
C LEU A 52 -0.44 -4.60 3.62
N PRO A 53 -1.09 -4.07 4.67
CA PRO A 53 -0.38 -3.42 5.74
C PRO A 53 0.40 -4.40 6.60
N ASP A 54 1.33 -3.86 7.38
CA ASP A 54 1.92 -4.56 8.50
C ASP A 54 0.91 -4.74 9.65
N ARG A 55 1.24 -5.58 10.63
CA ARG A 55 0.44 -5.87 11.83
C ARG A 55 0.28 -4.70 12.83
N GLY A 56 0.58 -3.47 12.40
CA GLY A 56 0.49 -2.27 13.23
C GLY A 56 1.71 -1.99 14.11
N TYR A 57 1.71 -0.82 14.75
CA TYR A 57 2.77 -0.38 15.67
C TYR A 57 2.80 -1.28 16.91
N ASN A 58 4.01 -1.68 17.33
CA ASN A 58 4.20 -2.69 18.38
C ASN A 58 5.21 -2.32 19.48
N VAL A 59 5.75 -1.09 19.49
CA VAL A 59 6.81 -0.70 20.45
C VAL A 59 6.28 -0.55 21.88
N VAL A 60 5.05 -0.06 22.06
CA VAL A 60 4.44 0.17 23.39
C VAL A 60 3.25 -0.75 23.66
N GLY A 61 3.08 -1.78 22.84
CA GLY A 61 1.94 -2.68 22.84
C GLY A 61 1.50 -3.01 21.43
N THR A 62 1.03 -4.23 21.22
CA THR A 62 0.54 -4.68 19.91
C THR A 62 -0.78 -3.99 19.59
N THR A 63 -0.85 -3.37 18.41
CA THR A 63 -2.09 -2.83 17.86
C THR A 63 -2.75 -3.89 17.00
N ASP A 64 -4.02 -4.21 17.24
CA ASP A 64 -4.79 -5.02 16.29
C ASP A 64 -5.22 -4.17 15.10
N TYR A 65 -4.30 -3.98 14.15
CA TYR A 65 -4.61 -3.26 12.93
C TYR A 65 -5.38 -4.16 11.99
N ARG A 66 -6.68 -3.89 11.80
CA ARG A 66 -7.58 -4.72 11.01
C ARG A 66 -7.02 -4.98 9.62
N ALA A 67 -7.01 -6.24 9.22
CA ALA A 67 -6.44 -6.65 7.95
C ALA A 67 -7.25 -6.05 6.79
N ARG A 68 -6.53 -5.50 5.80
CA ARG A 68 -7.14 -4.78 4.67
C ARG A 68 -6.24 -4.77 3.45
N LEU A 69 -6.80 -4.55 2.28
CA LEU A 69 -6.06 -4.16 1.09
C LEU A 69 -6.25 -2.67 0.84
N ASN A 70 -5.14 -1.94 0.75
CA ASN A 70 -5.13 -0.55 0.34
C ASN A 70 -4.82 -0.48 -1.15
N THR A 71 -5.71 0.12 -1.93
CA THR A 71 -5.47 0.42 -3.34
C THR A 71 -4.80 1.78 -3.44
N ILE A 72 -3.55 1.78 -3.93
CA ILE A 72 -2.77 2.99 -4.11
C ILE A 72 -2.71 3.30 -5.61
N SER A 73 -3.30 4.43 -6.01
CA SER A 73 -3.13 4.99 -7.34
C SER A 73 -1.79 5.68 -7.44
N ILE A 74 -1.07 5.42 -8.54
CA ILE A 74 0.27 5.92 -8.81
C ILE A 74 0.25 6.74 -10.09
N GLU A 75 0.76 7.95 -10.03
CA GLU A 75 1.21 8.72 -11.19
C GLU A 75 2.72 8.92 -11.06
N LEU A 76 3.49 8.32 -11.98
CA LEU A 76 4.95 8.37 -12.02
C LEU A 76 5.39 9.30 -13.17
N ALA A 77 6.06 10.39 -12.82
CA ALA A 77 6.69 11.33 -13.75
C ALA A 77 8.21 11.26 -13.56
N PRO A 78 8.90 10.32 -14.23
CA PRO A 78 10.31 10.07 -13.97
C PRO A 78 11.16 11.23 -14.49
N THR A 79 12.20 11.59 -13.74
CA THR A 79 13.20 12.55 -14.20
C THR A 79 13.99 11.94 -15.36
N ALA A 80 14.15 12.70 -16.45
CA ALA A 80 14.88 12.24 -17.63
C ALA A 80 16.31 11.81 -17.28
N PRO A 81 16.88 10.80 -17.98
CA PRO A 81 18.25 10.38 -17.77
C PRO A 81 19.23 11.56 -17.85
N GLY A 82 20.16 11.65 -16.90
CA GLY A 82 21.13 12.75 -16.83
C GLY A 82 20.58 14.11 -16.36
N ALA A 83 19.27 14.26 -16.18
CA ALA A 83 18.67 15.46 -15.60
C ALA A 83 18.62 15.38 -14.07
N ALA A 84 18.61 16.55 -13.44
CA ALA A 84 18.37 16.73 -12.02
C ALA A 84 17.01 17.43 -11.80
N LEU A 85 16.34 17.09 -10.71
CA LEU A 85 15.16 17.83 -10.26
C LEU A 85 15.58 19.21 -9.75
N ALA A 86 14.69 20.20 -9.89
CA ALA A 86 14.88 21.49 -9.24
C ALA A 86 14.91 21.31 -7.70
N ALA A 87 15.66 22.16 -7.02
CA ALA A 87 15.71 22.12 -5.55
C ALA A 87 14.31 22.26 -4.94
N GLY A 88 13.99 21.40 -3.97
CA GLY A 88 12.65 21.32 -3.35
C GLY A 88 11.64 20.46 -4.12
N GLN A 89 12.02 19.88 -5.27
CA GLN A 89 11.18 18.98 -6.07
C GLN A 89 11.66 17.52 -6.01
N GLU A 90 12.51 17.16 -5.06
CA GLU A 90 13.14 15.84 -4.97
C GLU A 90 12.12 14.69 -4.81
N GLN A 91 10.88 15.01 -4.43
CA GLN A 91 9.81 14.06 -4.14
C GLN A 91 8.52 14.33 -4.91
N SER A 92 8.62 15.00 -6.06
CA SER A 92 7.49 15.21 -6.97
C SER A 92 7.40 14.18 -8.09
N GLY A 93 8.36 13.26 -8.17
CA GLY A 93 8.42 12.24 -9.23
C GLY A 93 7.33 11.17 -9.13
N VAL A 94 6.75 10.97 -7.96
CA VAL A 94 5.62 10.06 -7.75
C VAL A 94 4.51 10.76 -6.98
N LYS A 95 3.30 10.77 -7.54
CA LYS A 95 2.08 11.06 -6.79
C LYS A 95 1.42 9.73 -6.45
N ALA A 96 1.42 9.40 -5.17
CA ALA A 96 0.75 8.23 -4.63
C ALA A 96 -0.51 8.68 -3.88
N THR A 97 -1.65 8.03 -4.12
CA THR A 97 -2.93 8.38 -3.50
C THR A 97 -3.60 7.11 -3.00
N LEU A 98 -4.01 7.10 -1.73
CA LEU A 98 -4.89 6.05 -1.20
C LEU A 98 -6.26 6.21 -1.84
N ALA A 99 -6.52 5.39 -2.86
CA ALA A 99 -7.72 5.51 -3.70
C ALA A 99 -8.90 4.73 -3.12
N ASP A 100 -8.64 3.58 -2.50
CA ASP A 100 -9.64 2.78 -1.82
C ASP A 100 -9.01 1.87 -0.77
N THR A 101 -9.85 1.34 0.12
CA THR A 101 -9.48 0.36 1.13
C THR A 101 -10.56 -0.72 1.21
N LEU A 102 -10.17 -1.99 1.20
CA LEU A 102 -11.06 -3.14 1.40
C LEU A 102 -10.67 -3.84 2.70
N LEU A 103 -11.57 -3.88 3.69
CA LEU A 103 -11.36 -4.73 4.87
C LEU A 103 -11.47 -6.20 4.46
N LEU A 104 -10.58 -7.02 5.02
CA LEU A 104 -10.69 -8.47 4.91
C LEU A 104 -11.60 -8.95 6.03
N THR A 105 -12.64 -9.69 5.70
CA THR A 105 -13.60 -10.23 6.65
C THR A 105 -13.73 -11.74 6.46
N ASP A 106 -14.21 -12.44 7.47
CA ASP A 106 -14.63 -13.83 7.31
C ASP A 106 -16.03 -13.98 6.66
N ASP A 107 -16.47 -15.24 6.51
CA ASP A 107 -17.77 -15.63 5.97
C ASP A 107 -18.97 -15.15 6.78
N LYS A 108 -18.74 -14.67 8.01
CA LYS A 108 -19.75 -14.10 8.90
C LYS A 108 -19.69 -12.57 8.93
N GLY A 109 -18.79 -11.96 8.16
CA GLY A 109 -18.57 -10.53 8.11
C GLY A 109 -17.77 -9.98 9.30
N ALA A 110 -17.12 -10.83 10.09
CA ALA A 110 -16.22 -10.37 11.15
C ALA A 110 -14.88 -9.93 10.53
N ASP A 111 -14.37 -8.78 10.97
CA ASP A 111 -13.08 -8.26 10.51
C ASP A 111 -11.95 -9.25 10.85
N ALA A 112 -11.08 -9.50 9.87
CA ALA A 112 -9.85 -10.24 10.10
C ALA A 112 -8.86 -9.38 10.91
N THR A 113 -8.10 -10.06 11.77
CA THR A 113 -7.15 -9.43 12.69
C THR A 113 -5.76 -9.32 12.07
N GLY A 114 -5.01 -8.29 12.48
CA GLY A 114 -3.58 -8.17 12.19
C GLY A 114 -2.69 -8.92 13.20
N LEU A 115 -3.29 -9.49 14.25
CA LEU A 115 -2.55 -10.21 15.29
C LEU A 115 -2.04 -11.56 14.80
N ASP A 116 -0.93 -11.99 15.39
CA ASP A 116 -0.44 -13.36 15.19
C ASP A 116 -1.44 -14.34 15.83
N PRO A 117 -1.76 -15.46 15.15
CA PRO A 117 -2.52 -16.52 15.77
C PRO A 117 -1.75 -17.05 16.99
N LEU A 118 -2.49 -17.45 18.02
CA LEU A 118 -1.90 -18.19 19.14
C LEU A 118 -1.66 -19.65 18.68
N ASN A 119 -2.11 -20.61 19.47
CA ASN A 119 -2.07 -22.04 19.16
C ASN A 119 -3.40 -22.55 18.58
N GLY A 120 -4.28 -21.64 18.17
CA GLY A 120 -5.57 -21.97 17.56
C GLY A 120 -5.43 -22.30 16.09
N VAL A 121 -6.36 -23.10 15.60
CA VAL A 121 -6.62 -23.26 14.17
C VAL A 121 -8.14 -23.30 14.04
N ARG A 122 -8.69 -22.45 13.17
CA ARG A 122 -10.11 -22.54 12.81
C ARG A 122 -10.26 -23.59 11.70
N PRO A 123 -11.02 -24.67 11.92
CA PRO A 123 -11.32 -25.63 10.86
C PRO A 123 -11.97 -24.93 9.66
N ALA A 124 -11.78 -25.49 8.47
CA ALA A 124 -12.49 -25.04 7.28
C ALA A 124 -14.01 -25.07 7.52
N ALA A 125 -14.70 -24.02 7.09
CA ALA A 125 -16.15 -23.88 7.24
C ALA A 125 -16.70 -23.04 6.08
N GLY A 126 -17.76 -23.52 5.44
CA GLY A 126 -18.27 -22.91 4.21
C GLY A 126 -17.20 -22.86 3.12
N ASP A 127 -17.02 -21.67 2.53
CA ASP A 127 -15.98 -21.39 1.52
C ASP A 127 -14.62 -20.98 2.14
N MET A 128 -14.54 -20.86 3.48
CA MET A 128 -13.29 -20.49 4.14
C MET A 128 -12.38 -21.71 4.30
N PRO A 129 -11.09 -21.59 3.96
CA PRO A 129 -10.12 -22.65 4.20
C PRO A 129 -9.87 -22.81 5.71
N ILE A 130 -9.01 -23.75 6.07
CA ILE A 130 -8.40 -23.75 7.40
C ILE A 130 -7.71 -22.39 7.61
N LEU A 131 -8.01 -21.74 8.73
CA LEU A 131 -7.42 -20.47 9.07
C LEU A 131 -6.59 -20.60 10.35
N PRO A 132 -5.53 -19.79 10.48
CA PRO A 132 -4.83 -19.63 11.74
C PRO A 132 -5.75 -19.13 12.86
#